data_AF-A0A965WFD4-F1
#
_entry.id   AF-A0A965WFD4-F1
#
_cell.length_a   1.000
_cell.length_b   1.000
_cell.length_c   1.000
_cell.angle_alpha   90.00
_cell.angle_beta   90.00
_cell.angle_gamma   90.00
#
_symmetry.space_group_name_H-M   'P 1'
#
loop_
_entity.id
_entity.type
_entity.pdbx_description
1 polymer ?
#
loop_
_entity_poly.entity_id
_entity_poly.type
_entity_poly.pdbx_seq_one_letter_code
_entity_poly.pdbx_strand_id
1 'polypeptide(L)'
;MLLRRVAGTDPPETSVVYSALIGSIVMSFLVPFSWKNPESLEDVWLFSSLGALGGLGHYCVARAMTYAPANFLSPFNYWQIVGSVLVGYWLFNDMPDTLTWIGSLLVIASGVFVSLKNEK
;
A
#
# COMPACT_ATOMS: atom_id res chain seq x y z
N MET A 1 10.05 -18.85 6.46
CA MET A 1 10.90 -19.02 7.67
C MET A 1 11.99 -17.95 7.81
N LEU A 2 12.56 -17.38 6.74
CA LEU A 2 13.57 -16.31 6.83
C LEU A 2 13.03 -14.97 7.39
N LEU A 3 11.76 -14.62 7.11
CA LEU A 3 11.10 -13.44 7.68
C LEU A 3 10.97 -13.46 9.22
N ARG A 4 10.93 -14.66 9.83
CA ARG A 4 10.83 -14.81 11.29
C ARG A 4 12.14 -14.45 12.01
N ARG A 5 13.28 -14.48 11.31
CA ARG A 5 14.60 -14.23 11.91
C ARG A 5 15.04 -12.76 11.83
N VAL A 6 14.40 -11.98 10.94
CA VAL A 6 14.67 -10.53 10.78
C VAL A 6 13.70 -9.69 11.60
N ALA A 7 12.46 -10.17 11.80
CA ALA A 7 11.41 -9.47 12.56
C ALA A 7 11.73 -9.24 14.05
N GLY A 8 12.77 -9.87 14.60
CA GLY A 8 13.18 -9.70 16.00
C GLY A 8 14.31 -8.68 16.22
N THR A 9 14.93 -8.17 15.16
CA THR A 9 16.18 -7.39 15.27
C THR A 9 16.11 -5.99 14.67
N ASP A 10 15.16 -5.71 13.78
CA ASP A 10 15.02 -4.39 13.17
C ASP A 10 13.79 -3.66 13.70
N PRO A 11 13.97 -2.47 14.32
CA PRO A 11 12.87 -1.57 14.59
C PRO A 11 12.04 -1.34 13.30
N PRO A 12 10.70 -1.36 13.35
CA PRO A 12 9.87 -1.08 12.18
C PRO A 12 10.17 0.30 11.56
N GLU A 13 10.66 1.22 12.39
CA GLU A 13 11.15 2.55 12.00
C GLU A 13 12.34 2.47 11.03
N THR A 14 13.34 1.62 11.27
CA THR A 14 14.49 1.49 10.37
C THR A 14 14.10 0.82 9.06
N SER A 15 13.24 -0.20 9.10
CA SER A 15 12.77 -0.87 7.88
C SER A 15 12.05 0.08 6.93
N VAL A 16 11.14 0.92 7.46
CA VAL A 16 10.41 1.93 6.68
C VAL A 16 11.35 3.01 6.15
N VAL A 17 12.29 3.48 6.98
CA VAL A 17 13.29 4.48 6.60
C VAL A 17 14.21 3.93 5.49
N TYR A 18 14.68 2.68 5.58
CA TYR A 18 15.48 2.04 4.55
C TYR A 18 14.70 1.85 3.24
N SER A 19 13.44 1.39 3.32
CA SER A 19 12.58 1.29 2.12
C SER A 19 12.33 2.65 1.48
N ALA A 20 12.10 3.70 2.27
CA ALA A 20 11.90 5.06 1.77
C ALA A 20 13.19 5.65 1.17
N LEU A 21 14.35 5.43 1.81
CA LEU A 21 15.66 5.87 1.31
C LEU A 21 16.03 5.19 -0.01
N ILE A 22 15.93 3.86 -0.05
CA ILE A 22 16.23 3.09 -1.27
C ILE A 22 15.23 3.48 -2.37
N GLY A 23 13.94 3.55 -2.04
CA GLY A 23 12.91 3.97 -2.98
C GLY A 23 13.14 5.38 -3.53
N SER A 24 13.52 6.33 -2.68
CA SER A 24 13.84 7.70 -3.09
C SER A 24 15.09 7.77 -3.95
N ILE A 25 16.15 7.03 -3.62
CA ILE A 25 17.39 7.00 -4.42
C ILE A 25 17.10 6.41 -5.80
N VAL A 26 16.42 5.26 -5.86
CA VAL A 26 16.08 4.61 -7.12
C VAL A 26 15.17 5.50 -7.97
N MET A 27 14.15 6.11 -7.37
CA MET A 27 13.27 7.02 -8.09
C MET A 27 14.01 8.28 -8.57
N SER A 28 14.93 8.84 -7.79
CA SER A 28 15.76 9.99 -8.23
C SER A 28 16.58 9.71 -9.50
N PHE A 29 16.95 8.44 -9.77
CA PHE A 29 17.59 8.07 -11.03
C PHE A 29 16.62 8.01 -12.22
N LEU A 30 15.33 7.75 -11.98
CA LEU A 30 14.26 7.68 -12.99
C LEU A 30 13.64 9.05 -13.30
N VAL A 31 13.62 9.95 -12.30
CA VAL A 31 13.18 11.35 -12.40
C VAL A 31 13.65 12.06 -13.69
N PRO A 32 14.94 12.06 -14.07
CA PRO A 32 15.38 12.76 -15.27
C PRO A 32 14.84 12.19 -16.59
N PHE A 33 14.38 10.94 -16.62
CA PHE A 33 13.87 10.30 -17.83
C PHE A 33 12.36 10.51 -18.05
N SER A 34 11.61 10.92 -17.02
CA SER A 34 10.14 11.02 -17.09
C SER A 34 9.58 12.23 -16.33
N TRP A 35 10.41 13.27 -16.16
CA TRP A 35 10.00 14.50 -15.48
C TRP A 35 8.84 15.18 -16.18
N LYS A 36 7.73 15.36 -15.46
CA LYS A 36 6.66 16.28 -15.83
C LYS A 36 6.67 17.43 -14.84
N ASN A 37 6.73 18.66 -15.36
CA ASN A 37 6.58 19.85 -14.52
C ASN A 37 5.15 19.90 -13.97
N PRO A 38 4.97 20.09 -12.65
CA PRO A 38 3.65 20.42 -12.11
C PRO A 38 3.25 21.81 -12.63
N GLU A 39 2.18 21.87 -13.40
CA GLU A 39 1.69 23.12 -13.99
C GLU A 39 0.74 23.87 -13.03
N SER A 40 0.20 23.19 -12.02
CA SER A 40 -0.75 23.75 -11.05
C SER A 40 -0.31 23.56 -9.59
N LEU A 41 -0.68 24.51 -8.72
CA LEU A 41 -0.50 24.41 -7.26
C LEU A 41 -1.27 23.23 -6.66
N GLU A 42 -2.37 22.82 -7.30
CA GLU A 42 -3.16 21.65 -6.93
C GLU A 42 -2.35 20.35 -7.07
N ASP A 43 -1.56 20.23 -8.15
CA ASP A 43 -0.71 19.06 -8.39
C ASP A 43 0.33 18.92 -7.29
N VAL A 44 0.97 20.03 -6.89
CA VAL A 44 1.98 20.05 -5.82
C VAL A 44 1.38 19.59 -4.49
N TRP A 45 0.15 20.03 -4.19
CA TRP A 45 -0.55 19.61 -2.98
C TRP A 45 -0.92 18.12 -3.03
N LEU A 46 -1.44 17.64 -4.17
CA LEU A 46 -1.75 16.23 -4.38
C LEU A 46 -0.51 15.34 -4.24
N PHE A 47 0.61 15.69 -4.89
CA PHE A 47 1.87 14.95 -4.77
C PHE A 47 2.40 14.93 -3.33
N SER A 48 2.31 16.05 -2.62
CA SER A 48 2.73 16.13 -1.21
C SER A 48 1.85 15.24 -0.32
N SER A 49 0.53 15.28 -0.53
CA SER A 49 -0.42 14.44 0.20
C SER A 49 -0.22 12.95 -0.07
N LEU A 50 0.10 12.59 -1.32
CA LEU A 50 0.39 11.21 -1.72
C LEU A 50 1.64 10.68 -1.01
N GLY A 51 2.71 11.49 -0.94
CA GLY A 51 3.92 11.13 -0.21
C GLY A 51 3.69 10.97 1.29
N ALA A 52 2.95 11.90 1.90
CA ALA A 52 2.64 11.86 3.33
C ALA A 52 1.75 10.65 3.69
N LEU A 53 0.64 10.45 2.98
CA LEU A 53 -0.29 9.33 3.21
C LEU A 53 0.35 7.98 2.87
N GLY A 54 1.11 7.90 1.78
CA GLY A 54 1.84 6.69 1.40
C GLY A 54 2.89 6.30 2.43
N GLY A 55 3.71 7.27 2.88
CA GLY A 55 4.70 7.06 3.93
C GLY A 55 4.07 6.63 5.26
N LEU A 56 2.99 7.29 5.68
CA LEU A 56 2.23 6.90 6.88
C LEU A 56 1.61 5.51 6.75
N GLY A 57 1.10 5.15 5.58
CA GLY A 57 0.57 3.82 5.29
C GLY A 57 1.64 2.74 5.42
N HIS A 58 2.80 2.94 4.80
CA HIS A 58 3.94 2.03 4.93
C HIS A 58 4.41 1.90 6.38
N TYR A 59 4.46 3.01 7.13
CA TYR A 59 4.79 2.99 8.55
C TYR A 59 3.77 2.18 9.37
N CYS A 60 2.47 2.37 9.11
CA CYS A 60 1.42 1.64 9.80
C CYS A 60 1.49 0.13 9.53
N VAL A 61 1.75 -0.28 8.29
CA VAL A 61 1.91 -1.70 7.91
C VAL A 61 3.15 -2.31 8.59
N ALA A 62 4.29 -1.61 8.56
CA ALA A 62 5.51 -2.08 9.22
C ALA A 62 5.32 -2.22 10.73
N ARG A 63 4.65 -1.26 11.38
CA ARG A 63 4.25 -1.36 12.79
C ARG A 63 3.32 -2.54 13.02
N ALA A 64 2.32 -2.74 12.17
CA ALA A 64 1.35 -3.83 12.36
C ALA A 64 2.01 -5.22 12.27
N MET A 65 3.03 -5.39 11.42
CA MET A 65 3.84 -6.62 11.36
C MET A 65 4.63 -6.91 12.66
N THR A 66 4.87 -5.91 13.52
CA THR A 66 5.47 -6.14 14.84
C THR A 66 4.47 -6.65 15.88
N TYR A 67 3.17 -6.40 15.69
CA TYR A 67 2.12 -6.82 16.61
C TYR A 67 1.48 -8.17 16.23
N ALA A 68 1.39 -8.48 14.92
CA ALA A 68 0.78 -9.70 14.43
C ALA A 68 1.59 -10.33 13.28
N PRO A 69 1.58 -11.67 13.14
CA PRO A 69 2.26 -12.34 12.05
C PRO A 69 1.63 -11.97 10.70
N ALA A 70 2.45 -11.89 9.64
CA ALA A 70 2.01 -11.50 8.29
C ALA A 70 0.78 -12.26 7.78
N ASN A 71 0.60 -13.52 8.19
CA ASN A 71 -0.55 -14.34 7.79
C ASN A 71 -1.89 -13.83 8.33
N PHE A 72 -1.88 -13.14 9.48
CA PHE A 72 -3.06 -12.48 10.04
C PHE A 72 -3.32 -11.11 9.39
N LEU A 73 -2.26 -10.45 8.89
CA LEU A 73 -2.33 -9.15 8.21
C LEU A 73 -2.70 -9.25 6.72
N SER A 74 -2.43 -10.38 6.07
CA SER A 74 -2.81 -10.63 4.67
C SER A 74 -4.26 -10.25 4.34
N PRO A 75 -5.29 -10.68 5.11
CA PRO A 75 -6.67 -10.28 4.84
C PRO A 75 -6.92 -8.77 4.94
N PHE A 76 -6.22 -8.05 5.82
CA PHE A 76 -6.33 -6.59 5.93
C PHE A 76 -5.70 -5.87 4.74
N ASN A 77 -4.60 -6.38 4.17
CA ASN A 77 -4.04 -5.84 2.93
C ASN A 77 -5.01 -5.99 1.76
N TYR A 78 -5.83 -7.04 1.72
CA TYR A 78 -6.88 -7.16 0.69
C TYR A 78 -7.98 -6.11 0.84
N TRP A 79 -8.29 -5.69 2.07
CA TRP A 79 -9.23 -4.59 2.31
C TRP A 79 -8.74 -3.25 1.73
N GLN A 80 -7.42 -3.05 1.65
CA GLN A 80 -6.84 -1.86 1.02
C GLN A 80 -7.27 -1.71 -0.45
N ILE A 81 -7.47 -2.82 -1.16
CA ILE A 81 -7.94 -2.81 -2.55
C ILE A 81 -9.35 -2.23 -2.63
N VAL A 82 -10.25 -2.66 -1.73
CA VAL A 82 -11.62 -2.15 -1.65
C VAL A 82 -11.62 -0.65 -1.32
N GLY A 83 -10.79 -0.23 -0.36
CA GLY A 83 -10.61 1.18 -0.02
C GLY A 83 -10.10 2.01 -1.20
N SER A 84 -9.14 1.49 -1.96
CA SER A 84 -8.59 2.15 -3.15
C SER A 84 -9.67 2.38 -4.21
N VAL A 85 -10.53 1.40 -4.47
CA VAL A 85 -11.65 1.52 -5.42
C VAL A 85 -12.67 2.56 -4.95
N LEU A 86 -13.02 2.56 -3.65
CA LEU A 86 -13.95 3.54 -3.07
C LEU A 86 -13.42 4.96 -3.16
N VAL A 87 -12.16 5.17 -2.75
CA VAL A 87 -11.50 6.48 -2.78
C VAL A 87 -11.29 6.96 -4.21
N GLY A 88 -10.90 6.07 -5.12
CA GLY A 88 -10.73 6.36 -6.55
C GLY A 88 -12.04 6.84 -7.19
N TYR A 89 -13.14 6.15 -6.91
CA TYR A 89 -14.47 6.55 -7.36
C TYR A 89 -14.88 7.91 -6.79
N TRP A 90 -14.62 8.15 -5.49
CA TRP A 90 -15.08 9.37 -4.82
C TRP A 90 -14.29 10.63 -5.22
N LEU A 91 -12.98 10.51 -5.42
CA LEU A 91 -12.10 11.65 -5.75
C LEU A 91 -12.01 11.92 -7.26
N PHE A 92 -12.00 10.87 -8.08
CA PHE A 92 -11.72 11.02 -9.53
C PHE A 92 -12.94 10.73 -10.41
N ASN A 93 -14.07 10.29 -9.83
CA ASN A 93 -15.26 9.82 -10.55
C ASN A 93 -14.94 8.73 -11.60
N ASP A 94 -13.78 8.08 -11.45
CA ASP A 94 -13.26 7.15 -12.43
C ASP A 94 -13.82 5.77 -12.13
N MET A 95 -14.64 5.27 -13.04
CA MET A 95 -15.38 4.03 -12.82
C MET A 95 -14.50 2.86 -13.22
N PRO A 96 -14.33 1.84 -12.34
CA PRO A 96 -13.45 0.73 -12.64
C PRO A 96 -13.89 0.00 -13.91
N ASP A 97 -12.94 -0.31 -14.80
CA ASP A 97 -13.19 -1.13 -15.99
C ASP A 97 -13.70 -2.54 -15.61
N THR A 98 -14.29 -3.25 -16.56
CA THR A 98 -14.83 -4.61 -16.41
C THR A 98 -13.78 -5.56 -15.81
N LEU A 99 -12.52 -5.40 -16.18
CA LEU A 99 -11.39 -6.15 -15.61
C LEU A 99 -11.19 -5.88 -14.11
N THR A 100 -11.32 -4.62 -13.68
CA THR A 100 -11.19 -4.22 -12.27
C THR A 100 -12.36 -4.73 -11.43
N TRP A 101 -13.56 -4.83 -12.02
CA TRP A 101 -14.72 -5.47 -11.38
C TRP A 101 -14.49 -6.96 -11.13
N ILE A 102 -13.99 -7.70 -12.12
CA ILE A 102 -13.65 -9.13 -11.98
C ILE A 102 -12.56 -9.32 -10.93
N GLY A 103 -11.50 -8.51 -10.99
CA GLY A 103 -10.41 -8.53 -10.00
C GLY A 103 -10.91 -8.26 -8.58
N SER A 104 -11.76 -7.24 -8.41
CA SER A 104 -12.33 -6.89 -7.11
C SER A 104 -13.21 -8.01 -6.54
N LEU A 105 -14.04 -8.63 -7.38
CA LEU A 105 -14.85 -9.79 -7.00
C LEU A 105 -13.99 -10.96 -6.51
N LEU A 106 -12.88 -11.24 -7.20
CA LEU A 106 -11.95 -12.31 -6.85
C LEU A 106 -11.23 -12.04 -5.51
N VAL A 107 -10.87 -10.78 -5.25
CA VAL A 107 -10.29 -10.36 -3.96
C VAL A 107 -11.31 -10.50 -2.83
N ILE A 108 -12.54 -10.04 -3.03
CA ILE A 108 -13.63 -10.18 -2.04
C ILE A 108 -13.89 -11.66 -1.75
N ALA A 109 -14.01 -12.50 -2.78
CA ALA A 109 -14.20 -13.94 -2.62
C ALA A 109 -13.06 -14.60 -1.85
N SER A 110 -11.81 -14.20 -2.13
CA SER A 110 -10.64 -14.70 -1.40
C SER A 110 -10.64 -14.25 0.06
N GLY A 111 -11.04 -13.02 0.34
CA GLY A 111 -11.18 -12.49 1.70
C GLY A 111 -12.22 -13.26 2.51
N VAL A 112 -13.40 -13.50 1.93
CA VAL A 112 -14.47 -14.31 2.55
C VAL A 112 -14.00 -15.75 2.78
N PHE A 113 -13.33 -16.36 1.81
CA PHE A 113 -12.81 -17.72 1.93
C PHE A 113 -11.78 -17.86 3.07
N VAL A 114 -10.88 -16.89 3.20
CA VAL A 114 -9.89 -16.87 4.31
C VAL A 114 -10.57 -16.66 5.66
N SER A 115 -11.57 -15.78 5.74
CA SER A 115 -12.34 -15.55 6.98
C SER A 115 -13.05 -16.83 7.43
N LEU A 116 -13.75 -17.50 6.52
CA LEU A 116 -14.44 -18.75 6.79
C LEU A 116 -13.49 -19.90 7.14
N LYS A 117 -12.25 -19.88 6.63
CA LYS A 117 -11.23 -20.88 6.94
C LYS A 117 -10.61 -20.68 8.32
N ASN A 118 -10.47 -19.45 8.80
CA ASN A 118 -9.91 -19.16 10.13
C ASN A 118 -10.89 -19.45 11.28
N GLU A 119 -12.17 -19.69 11.00
CA GLU A 119 -13.17 -20.14 11.98
C GLU A 119 -13.17 -21.67 12.22
N LYS A 120 -12.23 -22.42 11.63
CA LYS A 120 -12.02 -23.86 11.86
C LYS A 120 -10.61 -24.15 12.38
#